data_AF-A0A1L7V9V6-F1
#
_entry.id   AF-A0A1L7V9V6-F1
#
_cell.length_a   1.000
_cell.length_b   1.000
_cell.length_c   1.000
_cell.angle_alpha   90.00
_cell.angle_beta   90.00
_cell.angle_gamma   90.00
#
_symmetry.space_group_name_H-M   'P 1'
#
loop_
_entity.id
_entity.type
_entity.pdbx_description
1 polymer ?
#
loop_
_entity_poly.entity_id
_entity_poly.type
_entity_poly.pdbx_seq_one_letter_code
_entity_poly.pdbx_strand_id
1 'polypeptide(L)'
;MSESFQKAVEDSKKLTSKPNTDDLLRLYGLYKVANGEDFSAATAPGMFDLKGKAKYNAWKKAAEEEKLTPDAAQVKYVELVEELKEKCGYDANKVPEAVGN
;
A
#
# COMPACT_ATOMS: atom_id res chain seq x y z
N MET A 1 -0.69 13.02 8.84
CA MET A 1 0.02 11.77 8.50
C MET A 1 0.92 11.40 9.67
N SER A 2 0.73 10.23 10.26
CA SER A 2 1.43 9.78 11.48
C SER A 2 2.88 9.37 11.23
N GLU A 3 3.73 9.49 12.25
CA GLU A 3 5.12 9.03 12.21
C GLU A 3 5.21 7.51 11.99
N SER A 4 4.32 6.74 12.64
CA SER A 4 4.24 5.28 12.46
C SER A 4 3.96 4.89 11.02
N PHE A 5 3.07 5.62 10.33
CA PHE A 5 2.80 5.38 8.92
C PHE A 5 4.00 5.69 8.03
N GLN A 6 4.66 6.83 8.24
CA GLN A 6 5.86 7.18 7.46
C GLN A 6 6.95 6.11 7.63
N LYS A 7 7.18 5.68 8.86
CA LYS A 7 8.10 4.58 9.16
C LYS A 7 7.69 3.27 8.50
N ALA A 8 6.41 2.90 8.55
CA ALA A 8 5.91 1.70 7.86
C ALA A 8 6.09 1.79 6.34
N VAL A 9 5.91 2.97 5.74
CA VAL A 9 6.15 3.19 4.30
C VAL A 9 7.63 2.96 3.96
N GLU A 10 8.55 3.45 4.78
CA GLU A 10 9.98 3.17 4.61
C GLU A 10 10.30 1.69 4.80
N ASP A 11 9.78 1.09 5.87
CA ASP A 11 10.03 -0.30 6.23
C ASP A 11 9.49 -1.28 5.19
N SER A 12 8.36 -0.96 4.55
CA SER A 12 7.80 -1.75 3.44
C SER A 12 8.77 -1.92 2.26
N LYS A 13 9.68 -0.97 2.06
CA LYS A 13 10.72 -1.01 1.02
C LYS A 13 11.96 -1.79 1.45
N LYS A 14 12.08 -2.06 2.76
CA LYS A 14 13.20 -2.77 3.40
C LYS A 14 12.88 -4.24 3.67
N LEU A 15 11.75 -4.74 3.20
CA LEU A 15 11.42 -6.17 3.23
C LEU A 15 12.47 -6.95 2.42
N THR A 16 12.94 -8.05 2.98
CA THR A 16 14.00 -8.86 2.36
C THR A 16 13.45 -9.73 1.24
N SER A 17 12.21 -10.19 1.36
CA SER A 17 11.47 -10.89 0.31
C SER A 17 10.35 -10.01 -0.26
N LYS A 18 9.99 -10.28 -1.53
CA LYS A 18 8.89 -9.59 -2.19
C LYS A 18 7.54 -10.10 -1.65
N PRO A 19 6.64 -9.22 -1.17
CA PRO A 19 5.27 -9.60 -0.84
C PRO A 19 4.52 -10.16 -2.05
N ASN A 20 3.49 -10.97 -1.79
CA ASN A 20 2.62 -11.43 -2.86
C ASN A 20 1.84 -10.25 -3.49
N THR A 21 1.27 -10.48 -4.67
CA THR A 21 0.57 -9.44 -5.43
C THR A 21 -0.61 -8.84 -4.64
N ASP A 22 -1.36 -9.65 -3.90
CA ASP A 22 -2.51 -9.18 -3.11
C ASP A 22 -2.10 -8.23 -1.98
N ASP A 23 -1.00 -8.53 -1.28
CA ASP A 23 -0.45 -7.67 -0.24
C ASP A 23 0.08 -6.35 -0.82
N LEU A 24 0.74 -6.39 -1.98
CA LEU A 24 1.16 -5.18 -2.70
C LEU A 24 -0.03 -4.31 -3.12
N LEU A 25 -1.12 -4.92 -3.57
CA LEU A 25 -2.34 -4.21 -3.94
C LEU A 25 -3.03 -3.61 -2.71
N ARG A 26 -3.08 -4.33 -1.60
CA ARG A 26 -3.61 -3.82 -0.32
C ARG A 26 -2.79 -2.62 0.19
N LEU A 27 -1.46 -2.75 0.22
CA LEU A 27 -0.56 -1.64 0.57
C LEU A 27 -0.83 -0.43 -0.32
N TYR A 28 -0.98 -0.63 -1.63
CA TYR A 28 -1.29 0.46 -2.56
C TYR A 28 -2.62 1.15 -2.20
N GLY A 29 -3.71 0.40 -2.06
CA GLY A 29 -5.03 0.98 -1.75
C GLY A 29 -5.05 1.73 -0.42
N LEU A 30 -4.47 1.13 0.63
CA LEU A 30 -4.35 1.75 1.96
C LEU A 30 -3.48 3.02 1.90
N TYR A 31 -2.36 2.98 1.17
CA TYR A 31 -1.47 4.15 1.03
C TYR A 31 -2.19 5.33 0.39
N LYS A 32 -2.96 5.12 -0.69
CA LYS A 32 -3.70 6.21 -1.36
C LYS A 32 -4.69 6.88 -0.40
N VAL A 33 -5.49 6.09 0.31
CA VAL A 33 -6.46 6.61 1.29
C VAL A 33 -5.77 7.26 2.50
N ALA A 34 -4.68 6.66 2.99
CA ALA A 34 -3.88 7.17 4.11
C ALA A 34 -3.27 8.55 3.83
N ASN A 35 -2.93 8.83 2.57
CA ASN A 35 -2.48 10.14 2.10
C ASN A 35 -3.63 11.14 1.88
N GLY A 36 -4.88 10.73 2.09
CA GLY A 36 -6.06 11.56 1.86
C GLY A 36 -6.39 11.78 0.39
N GLU A 37 -5.94 10.89 -0.50
CA GLU A 37 -6.26 11.02 -1.92
C GLU A 37 -7.73 10.68 -2.18
N ASP A 38 -8.40 11.57 -2.92
CA ASP A 38 -9.80 11.40 -3.29
C ASP A 38 -9.94 10.37 -4.41
N PHE A 39 -10.64 9.28 -4.10
CA PHE A 39 -10.95 8.24 -5.07
C PHE A 39 -11.88 8.72 -6.19
N SER A 40 -12.70 9.74 -5.94
CA SER A 40 -13.64 10.28 -6.93
C SER A 40 -12.92 10.90 -8.13
N ALA A 41 -11.69 11.39 -7.93
CA ALA A 41 -10.81 11.90 -8.96
C ALA A 41 -9.99 10.80 -9.67
N ALA A 42 -10.06 9.55 -9.20
CA ALA A 42 -9.33 8.44 -9.77
C ALA A 42 -9.86 8.12 -11.17
N THR A 43 -8.96 8.10 -12.17
CA THR A 43 -9.33 7.69 -13.52
C THR A 43 -9.38 6.17 -13.61
N ALA A 44 -10.50 5.63 -14.10
CA ALA A 44 -10.61 4.21 -14.35
C ALA A 44 -9.59 3.78 -15.42
N PRO A 45 -8.79 2.73 -15.16
CA PRO A 45 -7.78 2.25 -16.10
C PRO A 45 -8.44 1.65 -17.35
N GLY A 46 -7.71 1.69 -18.48
CA GLY A 46 -8.19 1.16 -19.76
C GLY A 46 -8.45 -0.35 -19.73
N MET A 47 -9.28 -0.84 -20.67
CA MET A 47 -9.75 -2.24 -20.70
C MET A 47 -8.62 -3.29 -20.71
N PHE A 48 -7.46 -2.95 -21.28
CA PHE A 48 -6.31 -3.85 -21.38
C PHE A 48 -5.29 -3.68 -20.24
N ASP A 49 -5.44 -2.68 -19.37
CA ASP A 49 -4.54 -2.45 -18.24
C ASP A 49 -4.98 -3.25 -17.01
N LEU A 50 -4.65 -4.55 -17.02
CA LEU A 50 -4.99 -5.46 -15.91
C LEU A 50 -4.32 -5.04 -14.59
N LYS A 51 -3.10 -4.50 -14.65
CA LYS A 51 -2.34 -4.07 -13.46
C LYS A 51 -2.93 -2.80 -12.86
N GLY A 52 -3.20 -1.79 -13.70
CA GLY A 52 -3.89 -0.58 -13.29
C GLY A 52 -5.27 -0.90 -12.74
N LYS A 53 -6.03 -1.81 -13.37
CA LYS A 53 -7.34 -2.25 -12.89
C LYS A 53 -7.26 -2.87 -11.50
N ALA A 54 -6.27 -3.72 -11.25
CA ALA A 54 -6.06 -4.30 -9.93
C ALA A 54 -5.75 -3.23 -8.87
N LYS A 55 -4.86 -2.28 -9.16
CA LYS A 55 -4.53 -1.14 -8.28
C LYS A 55 -5.75 -0.25 -8.02
N TYR A 56 -6.50 0.10 -9.07
CA TYR A 56 -7.72 0.88 -8.99
C TYR A 56 -8.77 0.18 -8.12
N ASN A 57 -8.98 -1.13 -8.31
CA ASN A 57 -9.90 -1.91 -7.51
C ASN A 57 -9.47 -1.98 -6.04
N ALA A 58 -8.16 -2.11 -5.75
CA ALA A 58 -7.67 -2.13 -4.38
C ALA A 58 -7.86 -0.78 -3.68
N TRP A 59 -7.63 0.33 -4.38
CA TRP A 59 -7.93 1.67 -3.86
C TRP A 59 -9.44 1.87 -3.68
N LYS A 60 -10.25 1.48 -4.67
CA LYS A 60 -11.71 1.51 -4.59
C LYS A 60 -12.21 0.77 -3.36
N LYS A 61 -11.71 -0.43 -3.11
CA LYS A 61 -12.10 -1.24 -1.97
C LYS A 61 -11.81 -0.52 -0.65
N ALA A 62 -10.62 0.04 -0.50
CA ALA A 62 -10.24 0.78 0.71
C ALA A 62 -11.07 2.06 0.89
N ALA A 63 -11.30 2.83 -0.18
CA ALA A 63 -11.95 4.14 -0.14
C ALA A 63 -13.49 4.08 -0.12
N GLU A 64 -14.10 3.23 -0.94
CA GLU A 64 -15.54 3.20 -1.18
C GLU A 64 -16.25 2.04 -0.47
N GLU A 65 -15.67 0.84 -0.50
CA GLU A 65 -16.30 -0.36 0.09
C GLU A 65 -16.09 -0.38 1.61
N GLU A 66 -14.85 -0.23 2.06
CA GLU A 66 -14.50 -0.17 3.48
C GLU A 66 -14.68 1.24 4.08
N LYS A 67 -14.80 2.27 3.24
CA LYS A 67 -14.98 3.67 3.65
C LYS A 67 -13.96 4.12 4.68
N LEU A 68 -12.70 3.73 4.49
CA LEU A 68 -11.65 4.06 5.43
C LEU A 68 -11.38 5.56 5.43
N THR A 69 -11.28 6.12 6.63
CA THR A 69 -10.71 7.46 6.81
C THR A 69 -9.19 7.40 6.61
N PRO A 70 -8.53 8.54 6.33
CA PRO A 70 -7.08 8.58 6.23
C PRO A 70 -6.36 8.01 7.46
N ASP A 71 -6.87 8.29 8.66
CA ASP A 71 -6.28 7.77 9.90
C ASP A 71 -6.47 6.26 10.05
N ALA A 72 -7.67 5.74 9.73
CA ALA A 72 -7.92 4.29 9.77
C ALA A 72 -7.06 3.54 8.74
N ALA A 73 -6.88 4.13 7.55
CA ALA A 73 -6.02 3.56 6.52
C ALA A 73 -4.54 3.56 6.94
N GLN A 74 -4.07 4.59 7.65
CA GLN A 74 -2.71 4.62 8.21
C GLN A 74 -2.50 3.49 9.22
N VAL A 75 -3.45 3.26 10.14
CA VAL A 75 -3.35 2.17 11.13
C VAL A 75 -3.29 0.82 10.43
N LYS A 76 -4.23 0.53 9.51
CA LYS A 76 -4.24 -0.73 8.75
C LYS A 76 -2.98 -0.93 7.92
N TYR A 77 -2.41 0.16 7.37
CA TYR A 77 -1.17 0.08 6.61
C TYR A 77 0.00 -0.34 7.50
N VAL A 78 0.11 0.24 8.70
CA VAL A 78 1.15 -0.14 9.68
C VAL A 78 1.00 -1.61 10.05
N GLU A 79 -0.21 -2.05 10.40
CA GLU A 79 -0.49 -3.46 10.73
C GLU A 79 -0.07 -4.41 9.60
N LEU A 80 -0.43 -4.08 8.35
CA LEU A 80 -0.07 -4.89 7.19
C LEU A 80 1.45 -4.94 6.98
N VAL A 81 2.15 -3.82 7.17
CA VAL A 81 3.61 -3.80 7.06
C VAL A 81 4.26 -4.66 8.14
N GLU A 82 3.80 -4.60 9.39
CA GLU A 82 4.31 -5.46 10.46
C GLU A 82 4.10 -6.95 10.14
N GLU A 83 2.92 -7.34 9.65
CA GLU A 83 2.70 -8.73 9.18
C GLU A 83 3.66 -9.11 8.04
N LEU A 84 3.93 -8.20 7.12
CA LEU A 84 4.84 -8.45 6.01
C LEU A 84 6.29 -8.55 6.47
N LYS A 85 6.70 -7.84 7.52
CA LYS A 85 8.04 -8.01 8.12
C LYS A 85 8.21 -9.43 8.66
N GLU A 86 7.18 -9.98 9.30
CA GLU A 86 7.20 -11.36 9.80
C GLU A 86 7.19 -12.38 8.66
N LYS A 87 6.36 -12.18 7.64
CA LYS A 87 6.18 -13.12 6.51
C LYS A 87 7.34 -13.09 5.51
N CYS A 88 7.79 -11.89 5.15
CA CYS A 88 8.79 -11.68 4.09
C CYS A 88 10.19 -11.45 4.62
N GLY A 89 10.35 -11.27 5.93
CA GLY A 89 11.59 -10.84 6.55
C GLY A 89 11.82 -9.33 6.39
N TYR A 90 12.50 -8.74 7.37
CA TYR A 90 12.78 -7.31 7.43
C TYR A 90 14.24 -7.08 7.80
N ASP A 91 14.89 -6.18 7.08
CA ASP A 91 16.24 -5.72 7.41
C ASP A 91 16.28 -4.20 7.39
N ALA A 92 16.42 -3.60 8.59
CA ALA A 92 16.47 -2.16 8.78
C ALA A 92 17.63 -1.47 8.03
N ASN A 93 18.70 -2.22 7.75
CA ASN A 93 19.90 -1.77 7.06
C ASN A 93 19.84 -2.02 5.55
N LYS A 94 18.80 -2.73 5.06
CA LYS A 94 18.61 -2.94 3.63
C LYS A 94 18.44 -1.58 2.96
N VAL A 95 19.33 -1.28 2.02
CA VAL A 95 19.17 -0.14 1.12
C VAL A 95 17.95 -0.47 0.25
N PRO A 96 16.88 0.34 0.27
CA PRO A 96 15.70 0.06 -0.52
C PRO A 96 16.11 0.00 -1.98
N GLU A 97 16.04 -1.19 -2.59
CA GLU A 97 16.26 -1.36 -4.01
C GLU A 97 15.25 -0.46 -4.73
N ALA A 98 15.74 0.44 -5.57
CA ALA A 98 14.88 1.24 -6.43
C ALA A 98 14.07 0.26 -7.29
N VAL A 99 12.77 0.13 -6.99
CA VAL A 99 11.89 -0.79 -7.71
C VAL A 99 11.61 -0.19 -9.09
N GLY A 100 12.55 -0.37 -10.02
CA GLY A 100 12.42 -0.21 -11.48
C GLY A 100 12.53 1.22 -12.03
N ASN A 101 13.51 1.41 -12.93
CA ASN A 101 13.42 2.31 -14.10
C ASN A 101 12.31 1.85 -15.06
#